data_AF-W7TVB0-F1
#
_entry.id   AF-W7TVB0-F1
#
_cell.length_a   1.000
_cell.length_b   1.000
_cell.length_c   1.000
_cell.angle_alpha   90.00
_cell.angle_beta   90.00
_cell.angle_gamma   90.00
#
_symmetry.space_group_name_H-M   'P 1'
#
loop_
_entity.id
_entity.type
_entity.pdbx_description
1 polymer ?
#
loop_
_entity_poly.entity_id
_entity_poly.type
_entity_poly.pdbx_seq_one_letter_code
_entity_poly.pdbx_strand_id
1 'polypeptide(L)'
;MHDPNKRHTWTGEEDRRLKELVRTVGPRKWGIISTHFKNRNAKQCHQRWHYVLKPSITREPWTEEEDNAIMQYQIQIGNKWSQIAKFLHGRTGYAIRNRYNFLSKRQLEEAQRHFRPFLGPPLSLHIQPA
;
A
#
# COMPACT_ATOMS: atom_id res chain seq x y z
N MET A 1 -29.11 -5.11 -2.86
CA MET A 1 -28.13 -6.05 -3.46
C MET A 1 -26.74 -5.71 -2.90
N HIS A 2 -26.08 -6.66 -2.24
CA HIS A 2 -24.70 -6.51 -1.77
C HIS A 2 -23.78 -7.24 -2.77
N ASP A 3 -22.89 -6.50 -3.43
CA ASP A 3 -21.87 -7.05 -4.31
C ASP A 3 -20.70 -7.58 -3.45
N PRO A 4 -20.44 -8.90 -3.44
CA PRO A 4 -19.38 -9.50 -2.65
C PRO A 4 -17.97 -9.09 -3.10
N ASN A 5 -17.80 -8.50 -4.29
CA ASN A 5 -16.52 -8.03 -4.81
C ASN A 5 -16.26 -6.53 -4.59
N LYS A 6 -17.23 -5.78 -4.03
CA LYS A 6 -17.05 -4.35 -3.80
C LYS A 6 -16.10 -4.12 -2.62
N ARG A 7 -14.88 -3.65 -2.93
CA ARG A 7 -13.92 -3.18 -1.92
C ARG A 7 -14.57 -2.05 -1.12
N HIS A 8 -14.94 -2.33 0.14
CA HIS A 8 -15.61 -1.35 0.98
C HIS A 8 -14.58 -0.32 1.47
N THR A 9 -14.56 0.85 0.85
CA THR A 9 -13.72 1.99 1.26
C THR A 9 -14.16 2.49 2.64
N TRP A 10 -13.21 2.80 3.52
CA TRP A 10 -13.50 3.41 4.82
C TRP A 10 -14.01 4.83 4.64
N THR A 11 -15.14 5.14 5.26
CA THR A 11 -15.72 6.49 5.27
C THR A 11 -15.15 7.33 6.42
N GLY A 12 -15.27 8.65 6.32
CA GLY A 12 -14.87 9.55 7.42
C GLY A 12 -15.65 9.32 8.72
N GLU A 13 -16.91 8.88 8.61
CA GLU A 13 -17.75 8.48 9.74
C GLU A 13 -17.18 7.24 10.44
N GLU A 14 -16.90 6.19 9.67
CA GLU A 14 -16.31 4.96 10.19
C GLU A 14 -14.94 5.22 10.82
N ASP A 15 -14.12 6.10 10.23
CA ASP A 15 -12.83 6.49 10.79
C ASP A 15 -12.98 7.24 12.12
N ARG A 16 -13.93 8.17 12.22
CA ARG A 16 -14.21 8.90 13.46
C ARG A 16 -14.65 7.94 14.56
N ARG A 17 -15.57 7.03 14.21
CA ARG A 17 -16.06 6.00 15.13
C ARG A 17 -14.94 5.06 15.57
N LEU A 18 -14.08 4.63 14.65
CA LEU A 18 -12.95 3.78 14.98
C LEU A 18 -11.97 4.48 15.92
N LYS A 19 -11.66 5.76 15.69
CA LYS A 19 -10.82 6.57 16.59
C LYS A 19 -11.42 6.66 17.98
N GLU A 20 -12.71 6.93 18.10
CA GLU A 20 -13.42 7.01 19.37
C GLU A 20 -13.35 5.67 20.12
N LEU A 21 -13.71 4.56 19.46
CA LEU A 21 -13.69 3.22 20.04
C LEU A 21 -12.28 2.80 20.49
N VAL A 22 -11.24 3.15 19.73
CA VAL A 22 -9.87 2.87 20.14
C VAL A 22 -9.47 3.71 21.36
N ARG A 23 -9.95 4.96 21.49
CA ARG A 23 -9.72 5.79 22.66
C ARG A 23 -10.42 5.27 23.92
N THR A 24 -11.63 4.73 23.79
CA THR A 24 -12.43 4.27 24.94
C THR A 24 -12.14 2.82 25.33
N VAL A 25 -12.02 1.91 24.35
CA VAL A 25 -11.83 0.46 24.58
C VAL A 25 -10.33 0.07 24.61
N GLY A 26 -9.50 0.79 23.86
CA GLY A 26 -8.07 0.54 23.73
C GLY A 26 -7.67 -0.27 22.48
N PRO A 27 -6.44 -0.09 21.95
CA PRO A 27 -5.98 -0.63 20.66
C PRO A 27 -5.56 -2.11 20.70
N ARG A 28 -6.21 -2.92 21.55
CA ARG A 28 -5.93 -4.37 21.67
C ARG A 28 -7.20 -5.22 21.53
N LYS A 29 -8.37 -4.63 21.78
CA LYS A 29 -9.66 -5.33 21.85
C LYS A 29 -10.44 -5.22 20.54
N TRP A 30 -9.82 -5.62 19.43
CA TRP A 30 -10.39 -5.46 18.07
C TRP A 30 -11.69 -6.25 17.85
N GLY A 31 -11.83 -7.40 18.52
CA GLY A 31 -13.09 -8.17 18.50
C GLY A 31 -14.27 -7.33 18.99
N ILE A 32 -14.12 -6.69 20.14
CA ILE A 32 -15.14 -5.79 20.71
C ILE A 32 -15.34 -4.57 19.81
N ILE A 33 -14.26 -3.95 19.33
CA ILE A 33 -14.37 -2.77 18.45
C ILE A 33 -15.17 -3.10 17.19
N SER A 34 -14.98 -4.28 16.60
CA SER A 34 -15.67 -4.66 15.36
C SER A 34 -17.17 -4.87 15.51
N THR A 35 -17.68 -5.17 16.71
CA THR A 35 -19.14 -5.35 16.92
C THR A 35 -19.92 -4.05 16.71
N HIS A 36 -19.23 -2.91 16.78
CA HIS A 36 -19.81 -1.60 16.52
C HIS A 36 -19.89 -1.23 15.02
N PHE A 37 -19.44 -2.10 14.13
CA PHE A 37 -19.50 -1.91 12.69
C PHE A 37 -20.32 -3.01 12.02
N LYS A 38 -21.30 -2.63 11.19
CA LYS A 38 -22.14 -3.61 10.48
C LYS A 38 -21.35 -4.43 9.43
N ASN A 39 -20.44 -3.77 8.72
CA ASN A 39 -19.74 -4.34 7.56
C ASN A 39 -18.21 -4.40 7.75
N ARG A 40 -17.72 -4.27 8.99
CA ARG A 40 -16.28 -4.35 9.29
C ARG A 40 -16.00 -5.44 10.30
N ASN A 41 -14.95 -6.21 10.06
CA ASN A 41 -14.45 -7.19 11.01
C ASN A 41 -13.24 -6.65 11.80
N ALA A 42 -12.85 -7.39 12.84
CA ALA A 42 -11.74 -7.03 13.73
C ALA A 42 -10.41 -6.80 12.97
N LYS A 43 -10.12 -7.64 11.97
CA LYS A 43 -8.91 -7.52 11.14
C LYS A 43 -8.90 -6.20 10.36
N GLN A 44 -10.02 -5.83 9.75
CA GLN A 44 -10.15 -4.57 9.01
C GLN A 44 -10.00 -3.37 9.95
N CYS A 45 -10.60 -3.40 11.14
CA CYS A 45 -10.48 -2.33 12.14
C CYS A 45 -9.02 -2.17 12.59
N HIS A 46 -8.36 -3.27 12.93
CA HIS A 46 -6.93 -3.29 13.28
C HIS A 46 -6.07 -2.70 12.15
N GLN A 47 -6.24 -3.18 10.92
CA GLN A 47 -5.48 -2.69 9.76
C GLN A 47 -5.71 -1.20 9.54
N ARG A 48 -6.96 -0.74 9.57
CA ARG A 48 -7.28 0.68 9.38
C ARG A 48 -6.62 1.56 10.43
N TRP A 49 -6.64 1.13 11.68
CA TRP A 49 -5.95 1.83 12.75
C TRP A 49 -4.44 1.86 12.55
N HIS A 50 -3.81 0.69 12.44
CA HIS A 50 -2.35 0.56 12.44
C HIS A 50 -1.68 1.06 11.16
N TYR A 51 -2.40 1.14 10.03
CA TYR A 51 -1.84 1.57 8.76
C TYR A 51 -2.25 2.97 8.33
N VAL A 52 -3.31 3.55 8.92
CA VAL A 52 -3.87 4.84 8.45
C VAL A 52 -4.24 5.82 9.57
N LEU A 53 -4.91 5.37 10.63
CA LEU A 53 -5.51 6.31 11.60
C LEU A 53 -4.64 6.60 12.83
N LYS A 54 -3.73 5.70 13.20
CA LYS A 54 -2.88 5.88 14.38
C LYS A 54 -2.15 7.23 14.28
N PRO A 55 -2.15 8.07 15.34
CA PRO A 55 -1.58 9.43 15.29
C PRO A 55 -0.10 9.48 14.91
N SER A 56 0.66 8.41 15.20
CA SER A 56 2.07 8.30 14.84
C SER A 56 2.31 8.06 13.35
N ILE A 57 1.30 8.13 12.50
CA ILE A 57 1.40 7.90 11.05
C ILE A 57 1.34 9.26 10.36
N THR A 58 2.37 9.57 9.59
CA THR A 58 2.43 10.79 8.78
C THR A 58 1.54 10.67 7.53
N ARG A 59 0.93 11.78 7.14
CA ARG A 59 0.16 11.93 5.89
C ARG A 59 0.89 12.76 4.85
N GLU A 60 2.13 13.14 5.15
CA GLU A 60 2.93 13.96 4.24
C GLU A 60 3.24 13.19 2.95
N PRO A 61 3.42 13.91 1.82
CA PRO A 61 3.95 13.34 0.59
C PRO A 61 5.27 12.63 0.82
N TRP A 62 5.59 11.63 0.00
CA TRP A 62 6.89 10.98 0.01
C TRP A 62 7.95 11.93 -0.54
N THR A 63 9.07 12.07 0.17
CA THR A 63 10.21 12.85 -0.31
C THR A 63 11.19 11.98 -1.08
N GLU A 64 12.06 12.60 -1.88
CA GLU A 64 13.10 11.87 -2.62
C GLU A 64 14.10 11.21 -1.67
N GLU A 65 14.39 11.83 -0.53
CA GLU A 65 15.26 11.27 0.51
C GLU A 65 14.64 10.00 1.11
N GLU A 66 13.34 10.00 1.37
CA GLU A 66 12.63 8.82 1.83
C GLU A 66 12.64 7.72 0.76
N ASP A 67 12.41 8.05 -0.50
CA ASP A 67 12.45 7.07 -1.60
C ASP A 67 13.85 6.44 -1.73
N ASN A 68 14.90 7.25 -1.68
CA ASN A 68 16.29 6.79 -1.71
C ASN A 68 16.60 5.88 -0.52
N ALA A 69 16.18 6.27 0.69
CA ALA A 69 16.36 5.46 1.88
C ALA A 69 15.63 4.12 1.78
N ILE A 70 14.40 4.09 1.25
CA ILE A 70 13.65 2.85 1.02
C ILE A 70 14.43 1.90 0.12
N MET A 71 14.93 2.40 -1.01
CA MET A 71 15.69 1.58 -1.96
C MET A 71 17.00 1.05 -1.33
N GLN A 72 17.75 1.93 -0.66
CA GLN A 72 19.01 1.57 -0.01
C GLN A 72 18.81 0.51 1.09
N TYR A 73 17.87 0.72 2.01
CA TYR A 73 17.62 -0.25 3.06
C TYR A 73 17.04 -1.56 2.52
N GLN A 74 16.22 -1.52 1.47
CA GLN A 74 15.72 -2.75 0.84
C GLN A 74 16.87 -3.59 0.27
N ILE A 75 17.87 -2.96 -0.35
CA ILE A 75 19.07 -3.66 -0.85
C ILE A 75 19.86 -4.27 0.31
N GLN A 76 20.04 -3.53 1.40
CA GLN A 76 20.88 -3.96 2.52
C GLN A 76 20.24 -5.06 3.38
N ILE A 77 18.96 -4.95 3.71
CA ILE A 77 18.29 -5.84 4.68
C ILE A 77 17.12 -6.63 4.12
N GLY A 78 16.78 -6.43 2.84
CA GLY A 78 15.68 -7.10 2.15
C GLY A 78 14.31 -6.55 2.49
N ASN A 79 13.26 -7.35 2.26
CA ASN A 79 11.85 -7.00 2.44
C ASN A 79 11.39 -6.94 3.92
N LYS A 80 12.26 -6.44 4.82
CA LYS A 80 12.01 -6.28 6.25
C LYS A 80 11.37 -4.92 6.54
N TRP A 81 10.19 -4.68 5.98
CA TRP A 81 9.53 -3.36 6.00
C TRP A 81 9.32 -2.77 7.38
N SER A 82 9.00 -3.60 8.38
CA SER A 82 8.85 -3.15 9.77
C SER A 82 10.17 -2.68 10.39
N GLN A 83 11.30 -3.21 9.92
CA GLN A 83 12.63 -2.78 10.34
C GLN A 83 13.02 -1.48 9.61
N ILE A 84 12.73 -1.38 8.32
CA ILE A 84 12.94 -0.14 7.54
C ILE A 84 12.11 1.02 8.13
N ALA A 85 10.89 0.75 8.58
CA ALA A 85 10.02 1.73 9.25
C ALA A 85 10.63 2.35 10.53
N LYS A 86 11.64 1.72 11.14
CA LYS A 86 12.34 2.30 12.29
C LYS A 86 13.22 3.48 11.90
N PHE A 87 13.65 3.57 10.64
CA PHE A 87 14.48 4.64 10.10
C PHE A 87 13.66 5.75 9.43
N LEU A 88 12.39 5.47 9.10
CA LEU A 88 11.48 6.40 8.43
C LEU A 88 10.34 6.79 9.38
N HIS A 89 10.57 7.85 10.15
CA HIS A 89 9.63 8.34 11.16
C HIS A 89 8.25 8.61 10.56
N GLY A 90 7.20 8.11 11.21
CA GLY A 90 5.83 8.30 10.75
C GLY A 90 5.41 7.39 9.59
N ARG A 91 6.33 6.68 8.92
CA ARG A 91 6.00 5.74 7.85
C ARG A 91 5.80 4.34 8.43
N THR A 92 4.70 3.69 8.06
CA THR A 92 4.47 2.29 8.45
C THR A 92 5.17 1.35 7.48
N GLY A 93 5.54 0.16 7.93
CA GLY A 93 6.08 -0.88 7.04
C GLY A 93 5.14 -1.21 5.86
N TYR A 94 3.82 -1.09 6.08
CA TYR A 94 2.83 -1.21 5.01
C TYR A 94 2.97 -0.09 3.96
N ALA A 95 3.10 1.16 4.40
CA ALA A 95 3.29 2.32 3.53
C ALA A 95 4.59 2.21 2.74
N ILE A 96 5.69 1.81 3.39
CA ILE A 96 7.01 1.63 2.77
C ILE A 96 6.96 0.57 1.67
N ARG A 97 6.41 -0.61 1.96
CA ARG A 97 6.28 -1.67 0.94
C ARG A 97 5.47 -1.19 -0.26
N ASN A 98 4.36 -0.49 -0.01
CA ASN A 98 3.54 0.05 -1.09
C ASN A 98 4.31 1.08 -1.92
N ARG A 99 5.11 1.94 -1.28
CA ARG A 99 5.96 2.92 -1.95
C ARG A 99 7.05 2.25 -2.77
N TYR A 100 7.75 1.26 -2.20
CA TYR A 100 8.73 0.45 -2.92
C TYR A 100 8.12 -0.19 -4.18
N ASN A 101 6.97 -0.86 -4.06
CA ASN A 101 6.31 -1.49 -5.22
C ASN A 101 5.98 -0.47 -6.32
N PHE A 102 5.59 0.76 -5.94
CA PHE A 102 5.37 1.84 -6.89
C PHE A 102 6.67 2.27 -7.58
N LEU A 103 7.75 2.48 -6.82
CA LEU A 103 9.07 2.84 -7.35
C LEU A 103 9.64 1.76 -8.26
N SER A 104 9.60 0.49 -7.84
CA SER A 104 10.10 -0.64 -8.64
C SER A 104 9.33 -0.82 -9.94
N LYS A 105 8.00 -0.66 -9.92
CA LYS A 105 7.19 -0.71 -11.14
C LYS A 105 7.58 0.41 -12.11
N ARG A 106 7.74 1.64 -11.61
CA ARG A 106 8.18 2.78 -12.42
C ARG A 106 9.56 2.54 -13.05
N GLN A 107 10.51 2.03 -12.27
CA GLN A 107 11.86 1.68 -12.77
C GLN A 107 11.81 0.61 -13.85
N LEU A 108 10.98 -0.43 -13.68
CA LEU A 108 10.81 -1.49 -14.69
C LEU A 108 10.24 -0.93 -16.00
N GLU A 109 9.22 -0.08 -15.93
CA GLU A 109 8.62 0.56 -17.11
C GLU A 109 9.59 1.52 -17.81
N GLU A 110 10.40 2.25 -17.05
CA GLU A 110 11.45 3.12 -17.61
C GLU A 110 12.58 2.31 -18.26
N ALA A 111 13.02 1.22 -17.64
CA ALA A 111 14.01 0.31 -18.21
C ALA A 111 13.51 -0.35 -19.50
N GLN A 112 12.23 -0.77 -19.54
CA GLN A 112 11.60 -1.31 -20.75
C GLN A 112 11.49 -0.28 -21.88
N ARG A 113 11.23 1.00 -21.55
CA ARG A 113 11.23 2.09 -22.54
C ARG A 113 12.61 2.34 -23.12
N HIS A 114 13.66 2.29 -22.29
CA HIS A 114 15.04 2.46 -22.75
C HIS A 114 15.58 1.23 -23.50
N PHE A 115 15.19 0.02 -23.07
CA PHE A 115 15.54 -1.25 -23.73
C PHE A 115 14.54 -1.63 -24.83
N ARG A 116 13.99 -0.65 -25.55
CA ARG A 116 13.21 -0.91 -26.76
C ARG A 116 14.15 -0.75 -27.97
N PRO A 117 15.01 -1.74 -28.32
CA PRO A 117 15.58 -1.73 -29.65
C PRO A 117 14.41 -1.81 -30.63
N PHE A 118 14.57 -1.17 -31.77
CA PHE A 118 13.61 -1.02 -32.85
C PHE A 118 13.10 -2.39 -33.36
N LEU A 119 12.22 -3.05 -32.62
CA LEU A 119 11.38 -4.13 -33.14
C LEU A 119 10.30 -3.42 -33.95
N GLY A 120 10.58 -3.29 -35.25
CA GLY A 120 9.63 -2.83 -36.25
C GLY A 120 8.32 -3.64 -36.20
N PRO A 121 7.26 -3.14 -36.85
CA PRO A 121 5.97 -3.83 -36.86
C PRO A 121 6.14 -5.29 -37.31
N PRO A 122 5.37 -6.23 -36.73
CA PRO A 122 5.48 -7.64 -37.09
C PRO A 122 5.26 -7.77 -38.60
N LEU A 123 6.21 -8.43 -39.28
CA LEU A 123 6.06 -8.79 -40.69
C LEU A 123 4.77 -9.62 -40.81
N SER A 124 3.71 -9.00 -41.32
CA SER A 124 2.51 -9.71 -41.76
C SER A 124 2.98 -10.72 -42.80
N LEU A 125 2.99 -12.00 -42.43
CA LEU A 125 3.29 -13.11 -43.33
C LEU A 125 2.23 -13.08 -44.44
N HIS A 126 2.57 -12.48 -45.58
CA HIS A 126 1.72 -12.48 -46.75
C HIS A 126 1.91 -13.83 -47.43
N ILE A 127 1.14 -14.84 -47.00
CA ILE A 127 1.03 -16.12 -47.71
C ILE A 127 0.17 -15.85 -48.95
N GLN A 128 0.82 -15.77 -50.10
CA GLN A 128 0.12 -15.86 -51.39
C GLN A 128 -0.18 -17.34 -51.67
N PRO A 129 -1.44 -17.73 -51.92
CA PRO A 129 -1.74 -19.06 -52.40
C PRO A 129 -1.32 -19.23 -53.87
N ALA A 130 -0.97 -20.46 -54.23
CA ALA A 130 -0.63 -20.91 -55.58
C ALA A 130 -1.86 -21.02 -56.48
#